data_AF-A0A8T6UV42-F1
#
_entry.id   AF-A0A8T6UV42-F1
#
_cell.length_a   1.000
_cell.length_b   1.000
_cell.length_c   1.000
_cell.angle_alpha   90.00
_cell.angle_beta   90.00
_cell.angle_gamma   90.00
#
_symmetry.space_group_name_H-M   'P 1'
#
loop_
_entity.id
_entity.type
_entity.pdbx_description
1 polymer ?
#
loop_
_entity_poly.entity_id
_entity_poly.type
_entity_poly.pdbx_seq_one_letter_code
_entity_poly.pdbx_strand_id
1 'polypeptide(L)'
;MKKLWKKVQQDPTVYYGLSWILGGGLTLLFFLFFGQSWITQSSILFAISLSVARFIAGLGLPLTWATGTIYLLKYLSPRYKGKEKKAERLITFLDIGAILLIFAMIGWQLTTLFIRSFRRTLISAVGIVVFMVSTYILPTWRAEFPSKQEEGLLTRVKSKFTTLARKVKKGYWKYLRKDILRAYLPEYIIFRSRFDEHRGRIAWLMLLPISLGLLPLPIISLPTIFLWFTMKESPQKEYAKSEKLLLIIILCSSTVYLSVTLSPLFPISISTSIMRLLWTLPYILGACVAFYLYSSSTIWKRLLE
;
A
#
# COMPACT_ATOMS: atom_id res chain seq x y z
N MET A 1 -31.17 -4.32 12.98
CA MET A 1 -29.83 -4.11 12.38
C MET A 1 -29.19 -5.39 11.80
N LYS A 2 -29.01 -6.49 12.54
CA LYS A 2 -28.31 -7.71 12.02
C LYS A 2 -28.86 -8.31 10.71
N LYS A 3 -30.19 -8.30 10.50
CA LYS A 3 -30.83 -8.80 9.25
C LYS A 3 -30.51 -7.92 8.03
N LEU A 4 -30.59 -6.60 8.20
CA LEU A 4 -30.23 -5.62 7.17
C LEU A 4 -28.75 -5.75 6.79
N TRP A 5 -27.90 -5.99 7.79
CA TRP A 5 -26.47 -6.18 7.57
C TRP A 5 -26.11 -7.48 6.85
N LYS A 6 -26.82 -8.58 7.12
CA LYS A 6 -26.67 -9.81 6.31
C LYS A 6 -27.07 -9.59 4.85
N LYS A 7 -28.08 -8.76 4.60
CA LYS A 7 -28.54 -8.42 3.24
C LYS A 7 -27.52 -7.51 2.52
N VAL A 8 -26.90 -6.59 3.26
CA VAL A 8 -25.73 -5.81 2.81
C VAL A 8 -24.59 -6.70 2.32
N GLN A 9 -24.29 -7.78 3.03
CA GLN A 9 -23.21 -8.70 2.65
C GLN A 9 -23.52 -9.55 1.42
N GLN A 10 -24.81 -9.75 1.09
CA GLN A 10 -25.22 -10.54 -0.08
C GLN A 10 -25.07 -9.75 -1.37
N ASP A 11 -25.48 -8.48 -1.39
CA ASP A 11 -25.45 -7.62 -2.59
C ASP A 11 -24.74 -6.28 -2.34
N PRO A 12 -23.41 -6.28 -2.13
CA PRO A 12 -22.67 -5.06 -1.75
C PRO A 12 -22.74 -3.96 -2.82
N THR A 13 -22.94 -4.31 -4.09
CA THR A 13 -23.06 -3.37 -5.22
C THR A 13 -24.22 -2.38 -5.06
N VAL A 14 -25.38 -2.87 -4.62
CA VAL A 14 -26.58 -2.03 -4.42
C VAL A 14 -26.33 -0.99 -3.34
N TYR A 15 -25.69 -1.38 -2.25
CA TYR A 15 -25.40 -0.48 -1.13
C TYR A 15 -24.29 0.53 -1.46
N TYR A 16 -23.27 0.12 -2.23
CA TYR A 16 -22.31 1.07 -2.78
C TYR A 16 -23.04 2.08 -3.69
N GLY A 17 -23.90 1.64 -4.60
CA GLY A 17 -24.69 2.52 -5.46
C GLY A 17 -25.55 3.52 -4.67
N LEU A 18 -26.26 3.05 -3.64
CA LEU A 18 -27.04 3.90 -2.74
C LEU A 18 -26.15 4.90 -2.00
N SER A 19 -24.98 4.49 -1.51
CA SER A 19 -24.03 5.39 -0.83
C SER A 19 -23.51 6.49 -1.76
N TRP A 20 -23.31 6.20 -3.05
CA TRP A 20 -22.94 7.20 -4.06
C TRP A 20 -24.08 8.17 -4.35
N ILE A 21 -25.31 7.69 -4.49
CA ILE A 21 -26.48 8.55 -4.75
C ILE A 21 -26.72 9.48 -3.55
N LEU A 22 -26.76 8.92 -2.34
CA LEU A 22 -26.94 9.69 -1.10
C LEU A 22 -25.78 10.68 -0.89
N GLY A 23 -24.54 10.23 -1.09
CA GLY A 23 -23.37 11.09 -0.98
C GLY A 23 -23.34 12.19 -2.04
N GLY A 24 -23.75 11.90 -3.28
CA GLY A 24 -23.90 12.89 -4.34
C GLY A 24 -24.93 13.95 -3.98
N GLY A 25 -26.11 13.53 -3.53
CA GLY A 25 -27.17 14.43 -3.08
C GLY A 25 -26.74 15.31 -1.91
N LEU A 26 -26.10 14.73 -0.89
CA LEU A 26 -25.55 15.49 0.23
C LEU A 26 -24.47 16.47 -0.21
N THR A 27 -23.55 16.05 -1.09
CA THR A 27 -22.48 16.93 -1.60
C THR A 27 -23.07 18.13 -2.35
N LEU A 28 -24.08 17.91 -3.19
CA LEU A 28 -24.81 18.98 -3.87
C LEU A 28 -25.50 19.92 -2.87
N LEU A 29 -26.20 19.38 -1.87
CA LEU A 29 -26.83 20.19 -0.82
C LEU A 29 -25.79 21.05 -0.08
N PHE A 30 -24.69 20.47 0.39
CA PHE A 30 -23.63 21.22 1.06
C PHE A 30 -23.05 22.32 0.16
N PHE A 31 -22.84 22.02 -1.13
CA PHE A 31 -22.36 23.01 -2.08
C PHE A 31 -23.37 24.15 -2.31
N LEU A 32 -24.67 23.86 -2.36
CA LEU A 32 -25.71 24.87 -2.52
C LEU A 32 -25.83 25.78 -1.30
N PHE A 33 -25.72 25.24 -0.08
CA PHE A 33 -25.90 26.03 1.16
C PHE A 33 -24.65 26.80 1.58
N PHE A 34 -23.47 26.21 1.45
CA PHE A 34 -22.22 26.77 1.99
C PHE A 34 -21.24 27.23 0.91
N GLY A 35 -21.51 26.91 -0.36
CA GLY A 35 -20.65 27.26 -1.48
C GLY A 35 -19.22 26.74 -1.31
N GLN A 36 -18.26 27.51 -1.82
CA GLN A 36 -16.84 27.16 -1.78
C GLN A 36 -16.20 27.30 -0.38
N SER A 37 -16.86 28.00 0.55
CA SER A 37 -16.34 28.25 1.91
C SER A 37 -16.25 26.95 2.74
N TRP A 38 -17.18 26.02 2.55
CA TRP A 38 -17.15 24.70 3.20
C TRP A 38 -15.90 23.90 2.85
N ILE A 39 -15.49 23.96 1.58
CA ILE A 39 -14.35 23.21 1.06
C ILE A 39 -13.04 23.74 1.64
N THR A 40 -12.92 25.07 1.78
CA THR A 40 -11.69 25.70 2.32
C THR A 40 -11.52 25.44 3.81
N GLN A 41 -12.61 25.49 4.60
CA GLN A 41 -12.60 25.15 6.03
C GLN A 41 -12.25 23.68 6.28
N SER A 42 -12.54 22.82 5.31
CA SER A 42 -12.31 21.38 5.34
C SER A 42 -10.87 20.94 5.01
N SER A 43 -9.98 21.89 4.69
CA SER A 43 -8.61 21.62 4.25
C SER A 43 -7.78 20.79 5.24
N ILE A 44 -7.96 20.98 6.55
CA ILE A 44 -7.25 20.22 7.59
C ILE A 44 -7.65 18.74 7.58
N LEU A 45 -8.96 18.47 7.46
CA LEU A 45 -9.50 17.11 7.40
C LEU A 45 -8.95 16.36 6.17
N PHE A 46 -8.90 17.03 5.03
CA PHE A 46 -8.26 16.50 3.83
C PHE A 46 -6.76 16.25 4.01
N ALA A 47 -6.04 17.17 4.65
CA ALA A 47 -4.61 17.01 4.92
C ALA A 47 -4.34 15.78 5.80
N ILE A 48 -5.20 15.49 6.78
CA ILE A 48 -5.11 14.28 7.60
C ILE A 48 -5.34 13.02 6.76
N SER A 49 -6.41 12.98 5.95
CA SER A 49 -6.70 11.83 5.06
C SER A 49 -5.52 11.55 4.12
N LEU A 50 -4.94 12.62 3.56
CA LEU A 50 -3.80 12.52 2.66
C LEU A 50 -2.51 12.08 3.37
N SER A 51 -2.28 12.59 4.58
CA SER A 51 -1.17 12.16 5.44
C SER A 51 -1.22 10.65 5.64
N VAL A 52 -2.41 10.13 5.95
CA VAL A 52 -2.64 8.70 6.13
C VAL A 52 -2.41 7.93 4.83
N ALA A 53 -2.93 8.40 3.69
CA ALA A 53 -2.70 7.76 2.40
C ALA A 53 -1.20 7.70 2.04
N ARG A 54 -0.46 8.78 2.32
CA ARG A 54 1.00 8.85 2.09
C ARG A 54 1.79 7.94 3.02
N PHE A 55 1.33 7.73 4.26
CA PHE A 55 1.91 6.73 5.15
C PHE A 55 1.79 5.31 4.56
N ILE A 56 0.61 4.94 4.07
CA ILE A 56 0.42 3.64 3.40
C ILE A 56 1.26 3.57 2.11
N ALA A 57 1.43 4.68 1.39
CA ALA A 57 2.30 4.75 0.22
C ALA A 57 3.77 4.49 0.53
N GLY A 58 4.28 5.02 1.64
CA GLY A 58 5.64 4.74 2.11
C GLY A 58 5.89 3.24 2.33
N LEU A 59 4.86 2.48 2.72
CA LEU A 59 4.91 1.02 2.84
C LEU A 59 4.83 0.30 1.48
N GLY A 60 4.11 0.83 0.50
CA GLY A 60 3.81 0.14 -0.76
C GLY A 60 5.01 -0.12 -1.68
N LEU A 61 6.01 0.76 -1.67
CA LEU A 61 7.16 0.67 -2.56
C LEU A 61 8.10 -0.52 -2.23
N PRO A 62 8.53 -0.72 -0.97
CA PRO A 62 9.32 -1.91 -0.59
C PRO A 62 8.59 -3.23 -0.85
N LEU A 63 7.26 -3.25 -0.72
CA LEU A 63 6.45 -4.41 -1.08
C LEU A 63 6.49 -4.70 -2.58
N THR A 64 6.43 -3.65 -3.41
CA THR A 64 6.54 -3.78 -4.87
C THR A 64 7.91 -4.31 -5.25
N TRP A 65 8.97 -3.82 -4.60
CA TRP A 65 10.33 -4.33 -4.76
C TRP A 65 10.44 -5.81 -4.39
N ALA A 66 9.94 -6.21 -3.21
CA ALA A 66 9.95 -7.61 -2.77
C ALA A 66 9.20 -8.52 -3.73
N THR A 67 8.04 -8.06 -4.21
CA THR A 67 7.26 -8.78 -5.20
C THR A 67 8.04 -8.93 -6.51
N GLY A 68 8.62 -7.84 -7.03
CA GLY A 68 9.47 -7.87 -8.22
C GLY A 68 10.66 -8.83 -8.05
N THR A 69 11.28 -8.84 -6.87
CA THR A 69 12.38 -9.74 -6.51
C THR A 69 11.94 -11.20 -6.55
N ILE A 70 10.78 -11.56 -6.00
CA ILE A 70 10.24 -12.93 -6.07
C ILE A 70 10.09 -13.38 -7.54
N TYR A 71 9.53 -12.52 -8.40
CA TYR A 71 9.38 -12.83 -9.82
C TYR A 71 10.73 -13.00 -10.51
N LEU A 72 11.65 -12.07 -10.27
CA LEU A 72 12.99 -12.10 -10.83
C LEU A 72 13.74 -13.38 -10.43
N LEU A 73 13.66 -13.79 -9.16
CA LEU A 73 14.22 -15.05 -8.68
C LEU A 73 13.58 -16.28 -9.33
N LYS A 74 12.25 -16.29 -9.47
CA LYS A 74 11.52 -17.40 -10.13
C LYS A 74 11.90 -17.53 -11.60
N TYR A 75 12.01 -16.42 -12.32
CA TYR A 75 12.31 -16.38 -13.75
C TYR A 75 13.80 -16.65 -14.04
N LEU A 76 14.71 -16.15 -13.21
CA LEU A 76 16.16 -16.33 -13.41
C LEU A 76 16.71 -17.65 -12.83
N SER A 77 15.97 -18.34 -11.96
CA SER A 77 16.36 -19.63 -11.36
C SER A 77 16.92 -20.64 -12.39
N PRO A 78 16.25 -20.92 -13.52
CA PRO A 78 16.77 -21.84 -14.53
C PRO A 78 18.13 -21.42 -15.12
N ARG A 79 18.34 -20.11 -15.32
CA ARG A 79 19.55 -19.56 -15.96
C ARG A 79 20.78 -19.55 -15.03
N TYR A 80 20.54 -19.53 -13.72
CA TYR A 80 21.58 -19.45 -12.68
C TYR A 80 21.87 -20.80 -12.00
N LYS A 81 21.24 -21.89 -12.44
CA LYS A 81 21.49 -23.23 -11.92
C LYS A 81 22.97 -23.60 -12.08
N GLY A 82 23.60 -24.06 -11.00
CA GLY A 82 25.02 -24.40 -10.94
C GLY A 82 26.01 -23.22 -10.88
N LYS A 83 25.54 -21.97 -10.93
CA LYS A 83 26.39 -20.76 -10.92
C LYS A 83 26.34 -20.08 -9.54
N GLU A 84 26.84 -20.77 -8.52
CA GLU A 84 26.64 -20.39 -7.13
C GLU A 84 27.05 -18.94 -6.81
N LYS A 85 28.31 -18.59 -7.12
CA LYS A 85 28.86 -17.23 -6.90
C LYS A 85 28.08 -16.14 -7.63
N LYS A 86 27.51 -16.42 -8.80
CA LYS A 86 26.72 -15.43 -9.57
C LYS A 86 25.32 -15.27 -8.98
N ALA A 87 24.72 -16.35 -8.50
CA ALA A 87 23.42 -16.32 -7.83
C ALA A 87 23.50 -15.59 -6.49
N GLU A 88 24.54 -15.82 -5.68
CA GLU A 88 24.75 -15.12 -4.41
C GLU A 88 24.99 -13.61 -4.62
N ARG A 89 25.78 -13.23 -5.63
CA ARG A 89 25.94 -11.82 -6.01
C ARG A 89 24.63 -11.15 -6.42
N LEU A 90 23.79 -11.84 -7.20
CA LEU A 90 22.49 -11.32 -7.61
C LEU A 90 21.59 -11.06 -6.40
N ILE A 91 21.54 -11.98 -5.43
CA ILE A 91 20.74 -11.82 -4.22
C ILE A 91 21.24 -10.65 -3.38
N THR A 92 22.55 -10.57 -3.16
CA THR A 92 23.19 -9.46 -2.44
C THR A 92 22.87 -8.12 -3.11
N PHE A 93 22.92 -8.06 -4.45
CA PHE A 93 22.54 -6.88 -5.22
C PHE A 93 21.07 -6.51 -5.03
N LEU A 94 20.15 -7.48 -4.99
CA LEU A 94 18.72 -7.23 -4.75
C LEU A 94 18.46 -6.71 -3.33
N ASP A 95 19.24 -7.17 -2.35
CA ASP A 95 19.12 -6.69 -0.96
C ASP A 95 19.66 -5.27 -0.80
N ILE A 96 20.85 -5.00 -1.33
CA ILE A 96 21.42 -3.65 -1.37
C ILE A 96 20.47 -2.70 -2.13
N GLY A 97 19.89 -3.16 -3.24
CA GLY A 97 18.89 -2.41 -3.99
C GLY A 97 17.65 -2.06 -3.17
N ALA A 98 17.16 -2.99 -2.34
CA ALA A 98 16.03 -2.74 -1.43
C ALA A 98 16.37 -1.62 -0.42
N ILE A 99 17.56 -1.69 0.17
CA ILE A 99 18.05 -0.72 1.17
C ILE A 99 18.20 0.65 0.54
N LEU A 100 18.91 0.72 -0.60
CA LEU A 100 19.10 1.95 -1.36
C LEU A 100 17.77 2.57 -1.78
N LEU A 101 16.79 1.77 -2.19
CA LEU A 101 15.46 2.26 -2.55
C LEU A 101 14.77 2.95 -1.37
N ILE A 102 14.81 2.34 -0.17
CA ILE A 102 14.23 2.93 1.05
C ILE A 102 14.94 4.24 1.41
N PHE A 103 16.28 4.25 1.43
CA PHE A 103 17.04 5.47 1.76
C PHE A 103 16.87 6.56 0.70
N ALA A 104 16.81 6.22 -0.58
CA ALA A 104 16.51 7.15 -1.66
C ALA A 104 15.11 7.76 -1.50
N MET A 105 14.11 6.95 -1.10
CA MET A 105 12.77 7.47 -0.79
C MET A 105 12.80 8.48 0.37
N ILE A 106 13.48 8.16 1.47
CA ILE A 106 13.59 9.05 2.63
C ILE A 106 14.34 10.33 2.25
N GLY A 107 15.50 10.20 1.61
CA GLY A 107 16.31 11.33 1.14
C GLY A 107 15.55 12.23 0.19
N TRP A 108 14.84 11.64 -0.79
CA TRP A 108 13.99 12.38 -1.72
C TRP A 108 12.92 13.18 -0.99
N GLN A 109 12.18 12.56 -0.06
CA GLN A 109 11.18 13.27 0.74
C GLN A 109 11.80 14.38 1.59
N LEU A 110 12.97 14.17 2.18
CA LEU A 110 13.68 15.21 2.92
C LEU A 110 14.03 16.40 2.03
N THR A 111 14.51 16.18 0.79
CA THR A 111 14.79 17.29 -0.14
C THR A 111 13.55 18.13 -0.45
N THR A 112 12.35 17.52 -0.48
CA THR A 112 11.10 18.27 -0.71
C THR A 112 10.74 19.24 0.42
N LEU A 113 11.30 19.07 1.63
CA LEU A 113 11.14 20.02 2.73
C LEU A 113 11.91 21.33 2.49
N PHE A 114 13.03 21.25 1.76
CA PHE A 114 13.95 22.36 1.52
C PHE A 114 13.70 23.08 0.18
N ILE A 115 13.11 22.40 -0.82
CA ILE A 115 12.87 22.98 -2.15
C ILE A 115 11.62 23.86 -2.17
N ARG A 116 11.78 25.15 -2.47
CA ARG A 116 10.70 26.17 -2.35
C ARG A 116 9.70 26.22 -3.54
N SER A 117 9.95 25.64 -4.71
CA SER A 117 9.21 25.98 -5.95
C SER A 117 8.13 24.99 -6.46
N PHE A 118 7.40 25.45 -7.49
CA PHE A 118 6.32 24.83 -8.30
C PHE A 118 6.54 23.37 -8.75
N ARG A 119 7.78 22.85 -8.72
CA ARG A 119 8.07 21.41 -8.92
C ARG A 119 7.35 20.50 -7.91
N ARG A 120 6.82 21.04 -6.81
CA ARG A 120 6.11 20.28 -5.77
C ARG A 120 4.87 19.53 -6.28
N THR A 121 4.03 20.15 -7.11
CA THR A 121 2.72 19.57 -7.51
C THR A 121 2.89 18.33 -8.41
N LEU A 122 3.87 18.35 -9.31
CA LEU A 122 4.21 17.18 -10.14
C LEU A 122 4.82 16.05 -9.32
N ILE A 123 5.71 16.37 -8.38
CA ILE A 123 6.38 15.38 -7.51
C ILE A 123 5.35 14.72 -6.56
N SER A 124 4.36 15.48 -6.08
CA SER A 124 3.26 14.93 -5.28
C SER A 124 2.40 13.94 -6.04
N ALA A 125 2.10 14.22 -7.32
CA ALA A 125 1.28 13.35 -8.15
C ALA A 125 1.97 12.01 -8.43
N VAL A 126 3.28 12.01 -8.68
CA VAL A 126 4.06 10.77 -8.89
C VAL A 126 3.97 9.83 -7.69
N GLY A 127 4.11 10.36 -6.47
CA GLY A 127 4.03 9.52 -5.26
C GLY A 127 2.66 8.84 -5.09
N ILE A 128 1.60 9.51 -5.53
CA ILE A 128 0.23 8.98 -5.47
C ILE A 128 -0.01 7.97 -6.60
N VAL A 129 0.48 8.23 -7.81
CA VAL A 129 0.42 7.27 -8.92
C VAL A 129 1.19 6.00 -8.54
N VAL A 130 2.39 6.13 -7.99
CA VAL A 130 3.18 5.01 -7.48
C VAL A 130 2.43 4.24 -6.41
N PHE A 131 1.79 4.94 -5.46
CA PHE A 131 0.92 4.31 -4.46
C PHE A 131 -0.22 3.52 -5.09
N MET A 132 -0.94 4.10 -6.05
CA MET A 132 -2.05 3.45 -6.74
C MET A 132 -1.58 2.20 -7.46
N VAL A 133 -0.45 2.32 -8.18
CA VAL A 133 0.15 1.21 -8.91
C VAL A 133 0.57 0.10 -7.94
N SER A 134 1.34 0.41 -6.90
CA SER A 134 1.86 -0.58 -5.95
C SER A 134 0.76 -1.27 -5.14
N THR A 135 -0.24 -0.49 -4.74
CA THR A 135 -1.19 -0.88 -3.69
C THR A 135 -2.43 -1.52 -4.27
N TYR A 136 -2.88 -1.08 -5.45
CA TYR A 136 -4.17 -1.48 -6.00
C TYR A 136 -4.06 -2.08 -7.40
N ILE A 137 -3.33 -1.45 -8.33
CA ILE A 137 -3.27 -1.94 -9.71
C ILE A 137 -2.47 -3.24 -9.78
N LEU A 138 -1.25 -3.24 -9.23
CA LEU A 138 -0.34 -4.38 -9.28
C LEU A 138 -0.91 -5.62 -8.58
N PRO A 139 -1.60 -5.52 -7.43
CA PRO A 139 -2.28 -6.67 -6.83
C PRO A 139 -3.56 -7.10 -7.57
N THR A 140 -4.29 -6.18 -8.21
CA THR A 140 -5.54 -6.51 -8.92
C THR A 140 -5.29 -7.18 -10.26
N TRP A 141 -4.32 -6.69 -11.04
CA TRP A 141 -3.92 -7.31 -12.30
C TRP A 141 -3.34 -8.72 -12.09
N ARG A 142 -2.82 -9.00 -10.90
CA ARG A 142 -2.19 -10.27 -10.56
C ARG A 142 -3.12 -11.26 -9.84
N ALA A 143 -4.37 -10.91 -9.55
CA ALA A 143 -5.38 -11.84 -9.04
C ALA A 143 -5.74 -12.96 -10.04
N GLU A 144 -5.24 -12.89 -11.27
CA GLU A 144 -5.33 -13.94 -12.30
C GLU A 144 -4.21 -14.98 -12.22
N PHE A 145 -3.17 -14.76 -11.41
CA PHE A 145 -2.17 -15.79 -11.12
C PHE A 145 -2.53 -16.44 -9.78
N PRO A 146 -2.96 -17.72 -9.76
CA PRO A 146 -3.50 -18.34 -8.57
C PRO A 146 -2.40 -18.43 -7.50
N SER A 147 -2.49 -17.59 -6.46
CA SER A 147 -1.90 -17.90 -5.15
C SER A 147 -2.56 -19.15 -4.54
N LYS A 148 -3.75 -19.53 -5.03
CA LYS A 148 -4.51 -20.72 -4.60
C LYS A 148 -3.76 -22.05 -4.76
N GLN A 149 -2.77 -22.18 -5.64
CA GLN A 149 -2.01 -23.43 -5.77
C GLN A 149 -0.83 -23.57 -4.81
N GLU A 150 -0.37 -22.49 -4.16
CA GLU A 150 0.67 -22.57 -3.13
C GLU A 150 0.15 -22.26 -1.71
N GLU A 151 -0.96 -21.54 -1.58
CA GLU A 151 -1.61 -21.26 -0.30
C GLU A 151 -2.16 -22.52 0.37
N GLY A 152 -2.65 -23.51 -0.38
CA GLY A 152 -3.19 -24.76 0.16
C GLY A 152 -2.17 -25.66 0.87
N LEU A 153 -0.87 -25.55 0.53
CA LEU A 153 0.20 -26.33 1.17
C LEU A 153 0.94 -25.53 2.27
N LEU A 154 0.96 -24.19 2.18
CA LEU A 154 1.65 -23.33 3.15
C LEU A 154 0.78 -22.90 4.34
N THR A 155 -0.55 -22.77 4.17
CA THR A 155 -1.44 -22.36 5.27
C THR A 155 -1.76 -23.47 6.28
N ARG A 156 -1.54 -24.75 5.93
CA ARG A 156 -1.69 -25.89 6.88
C ARG A 156 -0.42 -26.31 7.61
N VAL A 157 0.76 -25.79 7.23
CA VAL A 157 2.01 -26.05 7.97
C VAL A 157 2.14 -25.00 9.08
N LYS A 158 1.45 -25.29 10.18
CA LYS A 158 1.44 -24.60 11.46
C LYS A 158 2.76 -23.88 11.80
N SER A 159 2.57 -22.63 12.26
CA SER A 159 3.50 -21.61 12.75
C SER A 159 4.56 -22.00 13.81
N LYS A 160 4.78 -23.29 14.09
CA LYS A 160 5.77 -23.75 15.08
C LYS A 160 6.82 -24.76 14.56
N PHE A 161 6.65 -25.36 13.37
CA PHE A 161 7.61 -26.33 12.80
C PHE A 161 8.52 -25.75 11.68
N THR A 162 8.51 -24.44 11.47
CA THR A 162 8.90 -23.81 10.20
C THR A 162 10.39 -23.57 9.98
N THR A 163 11.21 -23.38 11.02
CA THR A 163 12.62 -23.03 10.81
C THR A 163 13.46 -24.21 10.32
N LEU A 164 13.22 -25.40 10.89
CA LEU A 164 13.99 -26.61 10.55
C LEU A 164 13.63 -27.12 9.16
N ALA A 165 12.34 -27.28 8.86
CA ALA A 165 11.86 -27.68 7.54
C ALA A 165 12.32 -26.71 6.43
N ARG A 166 12.38 -25.40 6.74
CA ARG A 166 12.94 -24.39 5.83
C ARG A 166 14.44 -24.57 5.64
N LYS A 167 15.21 -24.79 6.70
CA LYS A 167 16.66 -25.06 6.60
C LYS A 167 16.92 -26.31 5.75
N VAL A 168 16.15 -27.38 5.96
CA VAL A 168 16.23 -28.63 5.17
C VAL A 168 15.88 -28.38 3.70
N LYS A 169 14.77 -27.69 3.41
CA LYS A 169 14.37 -27.37 2.02
C LYS A 169 15.40 -26.48 1.34
N LYS A 170 15.96 -25.50 2.04
CA LYS A 170 17.04 -24.63 1.54
C LYS A 170 18.29 -25.45 1.24
N GLY A 171 18.67 -26.36 2.13
CA GLY A 171 19.77 -27.31 1.91
C GLY A 171 19.53 -28.21 0.70
N TYR A 172 18.33 -28.76 0.54
CA TYR A 172 17.97 -29.56 -0.63
C TYR A 172 18.14 -28.78 -1.95
N TRP A 173 17.60 -27.55 -2.02
CA TRP A 173 17.73 -26.75 -3.24
C TRP A 173 19.15 -26.27 -3.50
N LYS A 174 19.89 -25.88 -2.45
CA LYS A 174 21.28 -25.43 -2.55
C LYS A 174 22.22 -26.58 -2.95
N TYR A 175 22.21 -27.69 -2.22
CA TYR A 175 23.21 -28.75 -2.37
C TYR A 175 22.82 -29.83 -3.37
N LEU A 176 21.55 -30.27 -3.41
CA LEU A 176 21.12 -31.36 -4.31
C LEU A 176 20.72 -30.84 -5.69
N ARG A 177 19.95 -29.75 -5.75
CA ARG A 177 19.49 -29.17 -7.04
C ARG A 177 20.44 -28.13 -7.63
N LYS A 178 21.45 -27.68 -6.88
CA LYS A 178 22.37 -26.57 -7.24
C LYS A 178 21.64 -25.32 -7.73
N ASP A 179 20.47 -25.04 -7.13
CA ASP A 179 19.61 -23.90 -7.47
C ASP A 179 19.49 -22.96 -6.26
N ILE A 180 20.47 -22.06 -6.18
CA ILE A 180 20.57 -21.11 -5.10
C ILE A 180 19.38 -20.14 -5.11
N LEU A 181 18.92 -19.66 -6.27
CA LEU A 181 17.83 -18.68 -6.34
C LEU A 181 16.52 -19.26 -5.77
N ARG A 182 16.21 -20.53 -6.05
CA ARG A 182 15.06 -21.21 -5.43
C ARG A 182 15.21 -21.46 -3.94
N ALA A 183 16.44 -21.65 -3.45
CA ALA A 183 16.71 -21.78 -2.02
C ALA A 183 16.35 -20.51 -1.23
N TYR A 184 16.47 -19.33 -1.86
CA TYR A 184 16.18 -18.04 -1.23
C TYR A 184 14.76 -17.51 -1.49
N LEU A 185 14.04 -18.04 -2.48
CA LEU A 185 12.65 -17.68 -2.77
C LEU A 185 11.72 -17.71 -1.54
N PRO A 186 11.76 -18.72 -0.64
CA PRO A 186 10.90 -18.76 0.53
C PRO A 186 11.11 -17.59 1.49
N GLU A 187 12.33 -17.04 1.57
CA GLU A 187 12.62 -15.90 2.46
C GLU A 187 11.89 -14.64 1.99
N TYR A 188 11.93 -14.34 0.69
CA TYR A 188 11.21 -13.20 0.12
C TYR A 188 9.69 -13.39 0.16
N ILE A 189 9.20 -14.62 -0.03
CA ILE A 189 7.76 -14.93 0.12
C ILE A 189 7.30 -14.69 1.56
N ILE A 190 8.06 -15.14 2.56
CA ILE A 190 7.73 -14.90 3.97
C ILE A 190 7.78 -13.40 4.29
N PHE A 191 8.82 -12.70 3.82
CA PHE A 191 8.92 -11.25 3.99
C PHE A 191 7.70 -10.54 3.41
N ARG A 192 7.35 -10.83 2.15
CA ARG A 192 6.15 -10.30 1.50
C ARG A 192 4.88 -10.60 2.27
N SER A 193 4.69 -11.86 2.69
CA SER A 193 3.48 -12.28 3.43
C SER A 193 3.34 -11.54 4.76
N ARG A 194 4.42 -11.41 5.54
CA ARG A 194 4.42 -10.60 6.77
C ARG A 194 4.11 -9.14 6.49
N PHE A 195 4.66 -8.61 5.40
CA PHE A 195 4.45 -7.21 5.01
C PHE A 195 3.01 -6.96 4.57
N ASP A 196 2.44 -7.86 3.76
CA ASP A 196 1.03 -7.82 3.34
C ASP A 196 0.08 -7.92 4.54
N GLU A 197 0.39 -8.75 5.54
CA GLU A 197 -0.38 -8.85 6.78
C GLU A 197 -0.37 -7.53 7.58
N HIS A 198 0.82 -6.94 7.80
CA HIS A 198 0.95 -5.67 8.52
C HIS A 198 0.25 -4.54 7.75
N ARG A 199 0.46 -4.49 6.44
CA ARG A 199 -0.19 -3.51 5.56
C ARG A 199 -1.70 -3.65 5.59
N GLY A 200 -2.26 -4.86 5.56
CA GLY A 200 -3.70 -5.09 5.63
C GLY A 200 -4.31 -4.54 6.91
N ARG A 201 -3.68 -4.82 8.07
CA ARG A 201 -4.11 -4.30 9.37
C ARG A 201 -4.02 -2.78 9.44
N ILE A 202 -2.90 -2.22 8.98
CA ILE A 202 -2.68 -0.77 8.93
C ILE A 202 -3.71 -0.12 8.01
N ALA A 203 -3.87 -0.61 6.78
CA ALA A 203 -4.79 -0.04 5.81
C ALA A 203 -6.24 -0.03 6.31
N TRP A 204 -6.67 -1.08 7.01
CA TRP A 204 -7.99 -1.12 7.65
C TRP A 204 -8.14 -0.03 8.72
N LEU A 205 -7.19 0.08 9.66
CA LEU A 205 -7.20 1.11 10.70
C LEU A 205 -7.19 2.52 10.11
N MET A 206 -6.45 2.68 9.01
CA MET A 206 -6.24 3.95 8.32
C MET A 206 -7.39 4.34 7.39
N LEU A 207 -8.25 3.40 6.99
CA LEU A 207 -9.42 3.69 6.16
C LEU A 207 -10.43 4.58 6.91
N LEU A 208 -10.55 4.43 8.24
CA LEU A 208 -11.40 5.28 9.07
C LEU A 208 -10.97 6.76 9.05
N PRO A 209 -9.73 7.14 9.42
CA PRO A 209 -9.30 8.53 9.35
C PRO A 209 -9.29 9.07 7.90
N ILE A 210 -9.04 8.24 6.89
CA ILE A 210 -9.26 8.62 5.48
C ILE A 210 -10.72 9.02 5.25
N SER A 211 -11.66 8.18 5.69
CA SER A 211 -13.09 8.42 5.49
C SER A 211 -13.60 9.65 6.24
N LEU A 212 -13.11 9.88 7.46
CA LEU A 212 -13.41 11.07 8.26
C LEU A 212 -12.84 12.33 7.60
N GLY A 213 -11.61 12.26 7.11
CA GLY A 213 -11.00 13.39 6.40
C GLY A 213 -11.68 13.73 5.07
N LEU A 214 -12.45 12.79 4.51
CA LEU A 214 -13.24 12.95 3.30
C LEU A 214 -14.71 13.34 3.57
N LEU A 215 -15.16 13.45 4.83
CA LEU A 215 -16.53 13.88 5.17
C LEU A 215 -17.00 15.15 4.43
N PRO A 216 -16.14 16.14 4.16
CA PRO A 216 -16.50 17.32 3.37
C PRO A 216 -16.98 17.01 1.95
N LEU A 217 -16.66 15.82 1.44
CA LEU A 217 -17.18 15.23 0.21
C LEU A 217 -17.97 13.95 0.53
N PRO A 218 -19.24 14.06 0.93
CA PRO A 218 -20.11 12.93 1.22
C PRO A 218 -20.14 11.87 0.10
N ILE A 219 -20.02 12.30 -1.16
CA ILE A 219 -19.98 11.42 -2.33
C ILE A 219 -18.82 10.40 -2.28
N ILE A 220 -17.71 10.75 -1.62
CA ILE A 220 -16.55 9.88 -1.46
C ILE A 220 -16.53 9.24 -0.05
N SER A 221 -16.84 10.00 0.99
CA SER A 221 -16.74 9.50 2.36
C SER A 221 -17.74 8.40 2.68
N LEU A 222 -18.99 8.49 2.23
CA LEU A 222 -20.01 7.48 2.52
C LEU A 222 -19.65 6.09 1.97
N PRO A 223 -19.26 5.94 0.68
CA PRO A 223 -18.74 4.66 0.18
C PRO A 223 -17.53 4.16 0.97
N THR A 224 -16.64 5.06 1.41
CA THR A 224 -15.42 4.71 2.16
C THR A 224 -15.74 4.23 3.58
N ILE A 225 -16.69 4.88 4.27
CA ILE A 225 -17.19 4.47 5.59
C ILE A 225 -17.84 3.10 5.49
N PHE A 226 -18.67 2.90 4.47
CA PHE A 226 -19.33 1.62 4.25
C PHE A 226 -18.32 0.49 4.03
N LEU A 227 -17.31 0.74 3.20
CA LEU A 227 -16.19 -0.17 2.99
C LEU A 227 -15.43 -0.47 4.29
N TRP A 228 -15.24 0.52 5.16
CA TRP A 228 -14.60 0.28 6.46
C TRP A 228 -15.41 -0.66 7.36
N PHE A 229 -16.74 -0.51 7.37
CA PHE A 229 -17.61 -1.42 8.12
C PHE A 229 -17.60 -2.84 7.53
N THR A 230 -17.64 -3.00 6.20
CA THR A 230 -17.57 -4.33 5.58
C THR A 230 -16.25 -5.03 5.89
N MET A 231 -15.14 -4.28 5.91
CA MET A 231 -13.83 -4.81 6.30
C MET A 231 -13.74 -5.20 7.78
N LYS A 232 -14.38 -4.44 8.68
CA LYS A 232 -14.32 -4.68 10.13
C LYS A 232 -14.82 -6.09 10.50
N GLU A 233 -15.83 -6.59 9.77
CA GLU A 233 -16.38 -7.92 10.04
C GLU A 233 -15.61 -9.06 9.37
N SER A 234 -14.75 -8.76 8.39
CA SER A 234 -13.99 -9.77 7.68
C SER A 234 -12.57 -9.30 7.35
N PRO A 235 -11.73 -9.05 8.37
CA PRO A 235 -10.40 -8.46 8.19
C PRO A 235 -9.40 -9.36 7.43
N GLN A 236 -9.72 -10.65 7.26
CA GLN A 236 -8.92 -11.62 6.50
C GLN A 236 -9.48 -11.92 5.10
N LYS A 237 -10.63 -11.35 4.74
CA LYS A 237 -11.24 -11.59 3.42
C LYS A 237 -10.50 -10.77 2.37
N GLU A 238 -10.08 -11.43 1.30
CA GLU A 238 -9.59 -10.71 0.14
C GLU A 238 -10.69 -9.81 -0.42
N TYR A 239 -10.36 -8.54 -0.67
CA TYR A 239 -11.29 -7.59 -1.28
C TYR A 239 -11.83 -8.12 -2.61
N ALA A 240 -13.13 -7.97 -2.82
CA ALA A 240 -13.73 -8.22 -4.11
C ALA A 240 -13.11 -7.29 -5.17
N LYS A 241 -13.06 -7.72 -6.44
CA LYS A 241 -12.55 -6.88 -7.54
C LYS A 241 -13.24 -5.51 -7.58
N SER A 242 -14.55 -5.48 -7.31
CA SER A 242 -15.36 -4.25 -7.23
C SER A 242 -14.92 -3.30 -6.11
N GLU A 243 -14.59 -3.83 -4.92
CA GLU A 243 -14.12 -3.04 -3.77
C GLU A 243 -12.73 -2.46 -4.01
N LYS A 244 -11.84 -3.23 -4.66
CA LYS A 244 -10.52 -2.74 -5.09
C LYS A 244 -10.65 -1.60 -6.09
N LEU A 245 -11.54 -1.76 -7.07
CA LEU A 245 -11.79 -0.75 -8.11
C LEU A 245 -12.42 0.51 -7.51
N LEU A 246 -13.34 0.36 -6.56
CA LEU A 246 -13.92 1.45 -5.80
C LEU A 246 -12.85 2.24 -5.02
N LEU A 247 -11.94 1.56 -4.32
CA LEU A 247 -10.81 2.20 -3.63
C LEU A 247 -9.91 2.98 -4.59
N ILE A 248 -9.62 2.43 -5.78
CA ILE A 248 -8.85 3.13 -6.81
C ILE A 248 -9.58 4.41 -7.23
N ILE A 249 -10.88 4.33 -7.53
CA ILE A 249 -11.68 5.48 -7.92
C ILE A 249 -11.67 6.55 -6.82
N ILE A 250 -11.91 6.16 -5.56
CA ILE A 250 -11.92 7.05 -4.39
C ILE A 250 -10.56 7.75 -4.23
N LEU A 251 -9.45 7.02 -4.37
CA LEU A 251 -8.12 7.60 -4.26
C LEU A 251 -7.78 8.51 -5.44
N CYS A 252 -8.17 8.14 -6.67
CA CYS A 252 -7.97 8.97 -7.85
C CYS A 252 -8.77 10.25 -7.76
N SER A 253 -10.07 10.13 -7.46
CA SER A 253 -10.96 11.27 -7.36
C SER A 253 -10.56 12.20 -6.22
N SER A 254 -10.22 11.67 -5.03
CA SER A 254 -9.71 12.50 -3.93
C SER A 254 -8.37 13.17 -4.29
N THR A 255 -7.48 12.50 -4.99
CA THR A 255 -6.19 13.09 -5.40
C THR A 255 -6.36 14.18 -6.45
N VAL A 256 -7.15 13.92 -7.49
CA VAL A 256 -7.45 14.89 -8.54
C VAL A 256 -8.20 16.06 -7.92
N TYR A 257 -9.20 15.81 -7.09
CA TYR A 257 -9.91 16.84 -6.35
C TYR A 257 -8.96 17.68 -5.49
N LEU A 258 -8.09 17.07 -4.69
CA LEU A 258 -7.13 17.84 -3.90
C LEU A 258 -6.18 18.64 -4.78
N SER A 259 -5.74 18.08 -5.91
CA SER A 259 -4.85 18.78 -6.83
C SER A 259 -5.55 19.93 -7.54
N VAL A 260 -6.82 19.77 -7.94
CA VAL A 260 -7.58 20.79 -8.70
C VAL A 260 -8.19 21.83 -7.78
N THR A 261 -8.66 21.45 -6.60
CA THR A 261 -9.33 22.36 -5.66
C THR A 261 -8.31 23.07 -4.78
N LEU A 262 -7.20 22.42 -4.41
CA LEU A 262 -6.11 23.07 -3.66
C LEU A 262 -5.07 23.75 -4.57
N SER A 263 -5.04 23.58 -5.89
CA SER A 263 -4.06 24.30 -6.74
C SER A 263 -4.40 25.79 -6.96
N PRO A 264 -5.63 26.16 -7.39
CA PRO A 264 -5.99 27.55 -7.67
C PRO A 264 -6.52 28.32 -6.45
N LEU A 265 -6.88 27.64 -5.36
CA LEU A 265 -7.20 28.26 -4.06
C LEU A 265 -5.96 28.46 -3.17
N PHE A 266 -4.80 27.93 -3.57
CA PHE A 266 -3.52 28.15 -2.88
C PHE A 266 -2.47 28.86 -3.73
N PRO A 267 -2.78 29.97 -4.41
CA PRO A 267 -1.75 30.94 -4.67
C PRO A 267 -1.35 31.48 -3.29
N ILE A 268 -0.12 31.14 -2.85
CA ILE A 268 0.68 31.93 -1.90
C ILE A 268 0.58 31.60 -0.39
N SER A 269 -0.46 30.93 0.15
CA SER A 269 -0.61 30.84 1.62
C SER A 269 -0.47 29.47 2.33
N ILE A 270 -0.18 28.33 1.66
CA ILE A 270 0.48 27.18 2.33
C ILE A 270 1.99 27.46 2.43
N SER A 271 2.29 28.58 3.09
CA SER A 271 3.60 28.89 3.64
C SER A 271 3.82 28.16 4.98
N THR A 272 2.75 27.61 5.59
CA THR A 272 2.85 27.02 6.92
C THR A 272 3.70 25.77 6.91
N SER A 273 4.74 25.77 7.75
CA SER A 273 5.62 24.62 7.98
C SER A 273 4.83 23.36 8.34
N ILE A 274 3.64 23.51 8.94
CA ILE A 274 2.75 22.41 9.35
C ILE A 274 2.29 21.57 8.17
N MET A 275 1.81 22.16 7.07
CA MET A 275 1.34 21.38 5.92
C MET A 275 2.47 20.67 5.20
N ARG A 276 3.68 21.26 5.19
CA ARG A 276 4.88 20.58 4.69
C ARG A 276 5.21 19.34 5.52
N LEU A 277 5.12 19.46 6.85
CA LEU A 277 5.35 18.33 7.75
C LEU A 277 4.27 17.24 7.58
N LEU A 278 3.00 17.61 7.52
CA LEU A 278 1.89 16.67 7.26
C LEU A 278 2.01 15.99 5.90
N TRP A 279 2.58 16.65 4.89
CA TRP A 279 2.80 16.05 3.59
C TRP A 279 3.95 15.03 3.58
N THR A 280 5.06 15.35 4.23
CA THR A 280 6.32 14.62 4.07
C THR A 280 6.54 13.58 5.17
N LEU A 281 6.26 13.91 6.44
CA LEU A 281 6.54 13.03 7.57
C LEU A 281 5.82 11.68 7.47
N PRO A 282 4.53 11.60 7.11
CA PRO A 282 3.85 10.30 7.06
C PRO A 282 4.49 9.35 6.05
N TYR A 283 4.96 9.86 4.91
CA TYR A 283 5.65 9.04 3.92
C TYR A 283 6.99 8.51 4.45
N ILE A 284 7.77 9.37 5.13
CA ILE A 284 9.02 8.98 5.78
C ILE A 284 8.74 7.93 6.86
N LEU A 285 7.74 8.14 7.71
CA LEU A 285 7.34 7.18 8.75
C LEU A 285 6.94 5.83 8.14
N GLY A 286 6.19 5.83 7.03
CA GLY A 286 5.85 4.62 6.29
C GLY A 286 7.10 3.91 5.77
N ALA A 287 8.06 4.64 5.20
CA ALA A 287 9.34 4.08 4.74
C ALA A 287 10.18 3.53 5.91
N CYS A 288 10.20 4.20 7.06
CA CYS A 288 10.88 3.73 8.28
C CYS A 288 10.26 2.44 8.83
N VAL A 289 8.93 2.34 8.86
CA VAL A 289 8.25 1.09 9.24
C VAL A 289 8.59 -0.02 8.25
N ALA A 290 8.62 0.29 6.95
CA ALA A 290 9.02 -0.69 5.94
C ALA A 290 10.48 -1.16 6.14
N PHE A 291 11.38 -0.24 6.46
CA PHE A 291 12.77 -0.54 6.80
C PHE A 291 12.88 -1.42 8.05
N TYR A 292 12.12 -1.11 9.10
CA TYR A 292 12.08 -1.93 10.32
C TYR A 292 11.58 -3.36 10.04
N LEU A 293 10.54 -3.51 9.21
CA LEU A 293 10.06 -4.82 8.79
C LEU A 293 11.10 -5.57 7.93
N TYR A 294 11.86 -4.85 7.12
CA TYR A 294 12.96 -5.42 6.34
C TYR A 294 14.15 -5.83 7.22
N SER A 295 14.57 -5.00 8.17
CA SER A 295 15.70 -5.25 9.06
C SER A 295 15.42 -6.37 10.08
N SER A 296 14.16 -6.53 10.49
CA SER A 296 13.73 -7.66 11.31
C SER A 296 13.58 -8.98 10.55
N SER A 297 13.69 -8.96 9.22
CA SER A 297 13.59 -10.16 8.39
C SER A 297 14.89 -10.97 8.36
N THR A 298 14.80 -12.26 8.00
CA THR A 298 16.00 -13.11 7.85
C THR A 298 16.92 -12.67 6.71
N ILE A 299 16.44 -11.81 5.81
CA ILE A 299 17.23 -11.26 4.70
C ILE A 299 18.33 -10.33 5.22
N TRP A 300 18.00 -9.48 6.20
CA TRP A 300 18.94 -8.53 6.77
C TRP A 300 20.08 -9.21 7.54
N LYS A 301 19.77 -10.26 8.31
CA LYS A 301 20.78 -11.00 9.09
C LYS A 301 21.90 -11.58 8.21
N ARG A 302 21.60 -11.94 6.97
CA ARG A 302 22.58 -12.44 5.99
C ARG A 302 23.57 -11.37 5.53
N LEU A 303 23.14 -10.12 5.42
CA LEU A 303 24.05 -9.04 4.98
C LEU A 303 25.10 -8.70 6.04
N LEU A 304 24.88 -9.10 7.29
CA LEU A 304 25.78 -8.87 8.41
C LEU A 304 26.76 -10.04 8.65
N GLU A 305 26.54 -11.18 7.99
CA GLU A 305 27.39 -12.39 8.04
C GLU A 305 28.37 -12.39 6.87
#